data_AF-A0A2K8PEF5-F1
#
_entry.id   AF-A0A2K8PEF5-F1
#
_cell.length_a   1.000
_cell.length_b   1.000
_cell.length_c   1.000
_cell.angle_alpha   90.00
_cell.angle_beta   90.00
_cell.angle_gamma   90.00
#
_symmetry.space_group_name_H-M   'P 1'
#
loop_
_entity.id
_entity.type
_entity.pdbx_description
1 polymer ?
#
loop_
_entity_poly.entity_id
_entity_poly.type
_entity_poly.pdbx_seq_one_letter_code
_entity_poly.pdbx_strand_id
1 'polypeptide(L)'
;MTVETLPLCAYPECPNHPEAPTPGNPEPRYCAHPDHNALGAFRRFRAKRQQRRDEKRQAAEAGKAAGKAPGAEALPDVEGSDPRTDLVTLLSRLSADLPGYIEELALVTDSATAEERIRTVTRAAAQRTLEAERRTALAEEAADMAVAQLDVAKHRFEEEVDKIRQEAAQQVADLAFVRAELERYRERVAQLEQRLDGVREEADAARRERSETARQAEQHRCAA
;
A
#
# COMPACT_ATOMS: atom_id res chain seq x y z
N MET A 1 38.39 15.84 -13.68
CA MET A 1 38.03 15.08 -12.46
C MET A 1 36.51 15.02 -12.42
N THR A 2 35.93 13.89 -12.81
CA THR A 2 34.48 13.66 -12.71
C THR A 2 34.19 13.27 -11.27
N VAL A 3 33.58 14.17 -10.50
CA VAL A 3 33.09 13.84 -9.16
C VAL A 3 31.87 12.94 -9.38
N GLU A 4 32.07 11.64 -9.23
CA GLU A 4 30.99 10.66 -9.17
C GLU A 4 30.14 11.00 -7.93
N THR A 5 29.07 11.77 -8.14
CA THR A 5 28.07 12.04 -7.09
C THR A 5 27.30 10.75 -6.86
N LEU A 6 27.71 9.99 -5.85
CA LEU A 6 26.97 8.83 -5.35
C LEU A 6 25.51 9.23 -5.11
N PRO A 7 24.53 8.40 -5.53
CA PRO A 7 23.12 8.70 -5.32
C PRO A 7 22.84 8.89 -3.83
N LEU A 8 22.03 9.89 -3.49
CA LEU A 8 21.57 10.13 -2.12
C LEU A 8 20.35 9.25 -1.82
N CYS A 9 20.15 8.92 -0.55
CA CYS A 9 18.97 8.21 -0.08
C CYS A 9 17.69 8.94 -0.50
N ALA A 10 16.73 8.20 -1.06
CA ALA A 10 15.44 8.75 -1.51
C ALA A 10 14.50 9.17 -0.35
N TYR A 11 14.92 9.02 0.91
CA TYR A 11 14.16 9.47 2.06
C TYR A 11 14.29 11.01 2.23
N PRO A 12 13.19 11.74 2.50
CA PRO A 12 13.22 13.20 2.57
C PRO A 12 14.26 13.70 3.58
N GLU A 13 15.12 14.62 3.15
CA GLU A 13 16.13 15.30 3.99
C GLU A 13 17.21 14.35 4.56
N CYS A 14 17.36 13.13 4.02
CA CYS A 14 18.41 12.21 4.43
C CYS A 14 19.71 12.48 3.64
N PRO A 15 20.85 12.79 4.31
CA PRO A 15 22.14 12.99 3.65
C PRO A 15 22.90 11.68 3.38
N ASN A 16 22.38 10.53 3.81
CA ASN A 16 23.09 9.26 3.69
C ASN A 16 22.99 8.68 2.28
N HIS A 17 23.97 7.87 1.90
CA HIS A 17 23.94 7.11 0.65
C HIS A 17 23.23 5.76 0.84
N PRO A 18 22.55 5.24 -0.19
CA PRO A 18 22.03 3.89 -0.19
C PRO A 18 23.17 2.86 -0.11
N GLU A 19 22.85 1.67 0.37
CA GLU A 19 23.82 0.57 0.41
C GLU A 19 24.29 0.19 -1.00
N ALA A 20 25.54 -0.26 -1.09
CA ALA A 20 26.14 -0.68 -2.36
C ALA A 20 25.32 -1.84 -2.97
N PRO A 21 25.08 -1.83 -4.28
CA PRO A 21 24.29 -2.87 -4.94
C PRO A 21 24.98 -4.23 -4.76
N THR A 22 24.22 -5.21 -4.28
CA THR A 22 24.68 -6.61 -4.23
C THR A 22 24.44 -7.25 -5.62
N PRO A 23 25.35 -8.08 -6.13
CA PRO A 23 25.17 -8.74 -7.43
C PRO A 23 23.87 -9.55 -7.46
N GLY A 24 22.94 -9.18 -8.35
CA GLY A 24 21.66 -9.88 -8.54
C GLY A 24 20.43 -9.20 -7.91
N ASN A 25 20.59 -8.11 -7.15
CA ASN A 25 19.47 -7.33 -6.61
C ASN A 25 19.37 -5.94 -7.25
N PRO A 26 18.15 -5.37 -7.37
CA PRO A 26 17.99 -3.99 -7.81
C PRO A 26 18.68 -3.02 -6.85
N GLU A 27 19.22 -1.93 -7.40
CA GLU A 27 19.96 -0.92 -6.64
C GLU A 27 19.10 -0.37 -5.48
N PRO A 28 19.57 -0.45 -4.21
CA PRO A 28 18.82 0.03 -3.06
C PRO A 28 18.55 1.54 -3.19
N ARG A 29 17.28 1.95 -3.02
CA ARG A 29 16.91 3.38 -3.07
C ARG A 29 17.04 4.10 -1.72
N TYR A 30 17.19 3.35 -0.64
CA TYR A 30 17.24 3.88 0.71
C TYR A 30 18.50 3.39 1.43
N CYS A 31 18.96 4.14 2.43
CA CYS A 31 20.08 3.72 3.27
C CYS A 31 19.62 2.67 4.30
N ALA A 32 20.57 2.06 5.01
CA ALA A 32 20.33 0.99 5.99
C ALA A 32 19.53 1.40 7.25
N HIS A 33 18.96 2.60 7.30
CA HIS A 33 18.21 3.07 8.46
C HIS A 33 16.82 2.39 8.49
N PRO A 34 16.37 1.83 9.62
CA PRO A 34 15.12 1.05 9.68
C PRO A 34 13.87 1.83 9.25
N ASP A 35 13.87 3.14 9.50
CA ASP A 35 12.79 4.04 9.10
C ASP A 35 12.86 4.53 7.64
N HIS A 36 13.98 4.31 6.96
CA HIS A 36 14.20 4.78 5.59
C HIS A 36 13.77 3.68 4.61
N ASN A 37 12.46 3.58 4.45
CA ASN A 37 11.83 2.69 3.49
C ASN A 37 10.70 3.43 2.74
N ALA A 38 10.14 2.78 1.72
CA ALA A 38 9.11 3.39 0.88
C ALA A 38 7.86 3.84 1.65
N LEU A 39 7.45 3.07 2.67
CA LEU A 39 6.29 3.41 3.50
C LEU A 39 6.59 4.60 4.42
N GLY A 40 7.78 4.64 5.02
CA GLY A 40 8.24 5.77 5.84
C GLY A 40 8.31 7.07 5.06
N ALA A 41 8.88 7.01 3.84
CA ALA A 41 8.95 8.16 2.94
C ALA A 41 7.54 8.64 2.55
N PHE A 42 6.64 7.72 2.18
CA PHE A 42 5.25 8.04 1.83
C PHE A 42 4.49 8.73 2.97
N ARG A 43 4.63 8.25 4.21
CA ARG A 43 4.03 8.87 5.40
C ARG A 43 4.53 10.30 5.61
N ARG A 44 5.85 10.53 5.50
CA ARG A 44 6.43 11.88 5.60
C ARG A 44 5.94 12.81 4.50
N PHE A 45 5.89 12.37 3.25
CA PHE A 45 5.37 13.19 2.14
C PHE A 45 3.91 13.59 2.36
N ARG A 46 3.08 12.67 2.87
CA ARG A 46 1.68 12.95 3.20
C ARG A 46 1.57 13.99 4.32
N ALA A 47 2.36 13.84 5.39
CA ALA A 47 2.40 14.81 6.50
C ALA A 47 2.82 16.20 6.03
N LYS A 48 3.89 16.31 5.22
CA LYS A 48 4.38 17.59 4.68
C LYS A 48 3.37 18.24 3.73
N ARG A 49 2.63 17.44 2.94
CA ARG A 49 1.53 17.93 2.09
C ARG A 49 0.36 18.45 2.91
N GLN A 50 0.05 17.82 4.04
CA GLN A 50 -0.99 18.26 4.96
C GLN A 50 -0.61 19.57 5.63
N GLN A 51 0.62 19.69 6.15
CA GLN A 51 1.15 20.94 6.72
C GLN A 51 1.04 22.12 5.74
N ARG A 52 1.48 21.95 4.49
CA ARG A 52 1.36 23.00 3.45
C ARG A 52 -0.10 23.39 3.15
N ARG A 53 -1.03 22.42 3.25
CA ARG A 53 -2.46 22.69 3.05
C ARG A 53 -3.02 23.50 4.22
N ASP A 54 -2.61 23.19 5.44
CA ASP A 54 -3.05 23.87 6.64
C ASP A 54 -2.45 25.29 6.73
N GLU A 55 -1.16 25.46 6.41
CA GLU A 55 -0.50 26.77 6.26
C GLU A 55 -1.20 27.64 5.21
N LYS A 56 -1.56 27.06 4.06
CA LYS A 56 -2.30 27.79 3.00
C LYS A 56 -3.70 28.21 3.46
N ARG A 57 -4.37 27.39 4.29
CA ARG A 57 -5.67 27.74 4.89
C ARG A 57 -5.54 28.88 5.88
N GLN A 58 -4.55 28.81 6.79
CA GLN A 58 -4.27 29.86 7.76
C GLN A 58 -3.91 31.19 7.09
N ALA A 59 -3.10 31.17 6.03
CA ALA A 59 -2.78 32.37 5.25
C ALA A 59 -4.01 32.98 4.55
N ALA A 60 -4.92 32.15 4.05
CA ALA A 60 -6.17 32.60 3.43
C ALA A 60 -7.17 33.18 4.46
N GLU A 61 -7.18 32.66 5.68
CA GLU A 61 -7.98 33.18 6.79
C GLU A 61 -7.42 34.51 7.31
N ALA A 62 -6.10 34.65 7.44
CA ALA A 62 -5.45 35.90 7.81
C ALA A 62 -5.68 37.02 6.76
N GLY A 63 -5.65 36.67 5.46
CA GLY A 63 -5.94 37.63 4.38
C GLY A 63 -7.39 38.13 4.35
N LYS A 64 -8.35 37.37 4.88
CA LYS A 64 -9.76 37.80 5.00
C LYS A 64 -10.02 38.72 6.19
N ALA A 65 -9.14 38.73 7.19
CA ALA A 65 -9.26 39.59 8.37
C ALA A 65 -8.71 41.02 8.15
N ALA A 66 -7.92 41.27 7.09
CA ALA A 66 -7.25 42.55 6.84
C ALA A 66 -7.99 43.49 5.85
N GLY A 67 -9.32 43.43 5.79
CA GLY A 67 -10.11 44.29 4.91
C GLY A 67 -10.51 45.64 5.55
N LYS A 68 -9.79 46.74 5.24
CA LYS A 68 -10.38 48.07 4.95
C LYS A 68 -9.34 49.08 4.41
N ALA A 69 -9.82 49.91 3.48
CA ALA A 69 -9.08 50.80 2.59
C ALA A 69 -8.85 52.23 3.18
N PRO A 70 -8.45 53.24 2.37
CA PRO A 70 -7.26 54.08 2.55
C PRO A 70 -7.52 55.37 3.36
N GLY A 71 -6.48 55.89 3.99
CA GLY A 71 -6.50 57.20 4.65
C GLY A 71 -6.44 58.34 3.65
N ALA A 72 -7.49 59.16 3.62
CA ALA A 72 -7.48 60.46 2.95
C ALA A 72 -6.67 61.44 3.81
N GLU A 73 -5.51 61.86 3.34
CA GLU A 73 -4.73 62.94 3.94
C GLU A 73 -5.25 64.31 3.49
N ALA A 74 -5.71 65.04 4.50
CA ALA A 74 -5.72 66.48 4.72
C ALA A 74 -5.25 67.40 3.58
N LEU A 75 -6.16 68.30 3.17
CA LEU A 75 -5.80 69.56 2.54
C LEU A 75 -5.23 70.52 3.59
N PRO A 76 -4.11 71.22 3.32
CA PRO A 76 -3.69 72.34 4.14
C PRO A 76 -4.52 73.59 3.82
N ASP A 77 -4.93 74.23 4.90
CA ASP A 77 -5.44 75.59 5.01
C ASP A 77 -4.42 76.57 4.40
N VAL A 78 -4.85 77.44 3.48
CA VAL A 78 -4.02 78.55 2.97
C VAL A 78 -4.84 79.83 3.04
N GLU A 79 -4.46 80.65 4.02
CA GLU A 79 -4.78 82.06 4.17
C GLU A 79 -4.54 82.85 2.87
N GLY A 80 -5.53 83.68 2.49
CA GLY A 80 -5.26 84.93 1.77
C GLY A 80 -5.10 84.87 0.24
N SER A 81 -5.81 83.99 -0.45
CA SER A 81 -5.89 83.98 -1.92
C SER A 81 -7.22 84.59 -2.39
N ASP A 82 -7.19 85.38 -3.46
CA ASP A 82 -8.39 85.89 -4.12
C ASP A 82 -9.28 84.68 -4.46
N PRO A 83 -10.54 84.60 -3.98
CA PRO A 83 -11.40 83.43 -4.16
C PRO A 83 -11.56 83.04 -5.63
N ARG A 84 -11.30 84.00 -6.53
CA ARG A 84 -11.26 83.78 -7.97
C ARG A 84 -10.06 82.95 -8.41
N THR A 85 -8.89 83.17 -7.83
CA THR A 85 -7.66 82.43 -8.14
C THR A 85 -7.72 81.01 -7.61
N ASP A 86 -8.26 80.79 -6.41
CA ASP A 86 -8.48 79.44 -5.88
C ASP A 86 -9.48 78.66 -6.75
N LEU A 87 -10.56 79.31 -7.18
CA LEU A 87 -11.56 78.69 -8.05
C LEU A 87 -10.98 78.32 -9.42
N VAL A 88 -10.12 79.17 -9.99
CA VAL A 88 -9.39 78.86 -11.23
C VAL A 88 -8.42 77.70 -11.05
N THR A 89 -7.68 77.66 -9.93
CA THR A 89 -6.71 76.59 -9.65
C THR A 89 -7.43 75.25 -9.48
N LEU A 90 -8.58 75.26 -8.80
CA LEU A 90 -9.42 74.08 -8.59
C LEU A 90 -10.04 73.59 -9.92
N LEU A 91 -10.48 74.52 -10.79
CA LEU A 91 -10.95 74.22 -12.15
C LEU A 91 -9.84 73.65 -13.04
N SER A 92 -8.63 74.20 -12.99
CA SER A 92 -7.48 73.70 -13.75
C SER A 92 -7.10 72.29 -13.31
N ARG A 93 -7.09 72.03 -11.99
CA ARG A 93 -6.84 70.70 -11.44
C ARG A 93 -7.92 69.70 -11.83
N LEU A 94 -9.21 70.08 -11.71
CA LEU A 94 -10.33 69.25 -12.18
C LEU A 94 -10.25 68.94 -13.67
N SER A 95 -9.85 69.91 -14.50
CA SER A 95 -9.71 69.71 -15.94
C SER A 95 -8.54 68.79 -16.32
N ALA A 96 -7.49 68.75 -15.48
CA ALA A 96 -6.35 67.86 -15.66
C ALA A 96 -6.69 66.43 -15.21
N ASP A 97 -7.50 66.28 -14.16
CA ASP A 97 -7.86 64.97 -13.60
C ASP A 97 -9.08 64.33 -14.31
N LEU A 98 -9.97 65.12 -14.92
CA LEU A 98 -11.19 64.64 -15.60
C LEU A 98 -10.94 63.58 -16.68
N PRO A 99 -9.95 63.73 -17.59
CA PRO A 99 -9.66 62.74 -18.62
C PRO A 99 -9.29 61.38 -18.04
N GLY A 100 -8.51 61.36 -16.95
CA GLY A 100 -8.16 60.12 -16.25
C GLY A 100 -9.37 59.43 -15.63
N TYR A 101 -10.29 60.19 -15.02
CA TYR A 101 -11.54 59.62 -14.50
C TYR A 101 -12.47 59.10 -15.62
N ILE A 102 -12.46 59.72 -16.80
CA ILE A 102 -13.23 59.26 -17.95
C ILE A 102 -12.66 57.93 -18.50
N GLU A 103 -11.34 57.78 -18.53
CA GLU A 103 -10.69 56.53 -18.94
C GLU A 103 -10.94 55.38 -17.94
N GLU A 104 -10.83 55.67 -16.64
CA GLU A 104 -11.18 54.72 -15.56
C GLU A 104 -12.65 54.30 -15.64
N LEU A 105 -13.56 55.27 -15.85
CA LEU A 105 -14.99 54.99 -16.04
C LEU A 105 -15.22 54.18 -17.31
N ALA A 106 -14.55 54.46 -18.43
CA ALA A 106 -14.66 53.70 -19.67
C ALA A 106 -14.21 52.23 -19.49
N LEU A 107 -13.17 51.99 -18.69
CA LEU A 107 -12.67 50.66 -18.39
C LEU A 107 -13.61 49.87 -17.45
N VAL A 108 -14.25 50.56 -16.49
CA VAL A 108 -15.28 49.98 -15.61
C VAL A 108 -16.63 49.81 -16.33
N THR A 109 -16.94 50.64 -17.34
CA THR A 109 -18.22 50.60 -18.07
C THR A 109 -18.23 49.69 -19.28
N ASP A 110 -17.12 49.04 -19.65
CA ASP A 110 -17.15 47.95 -20.63
C ASP A 110 -17.70 46.64 -20.02
N SER A 111 -18.91 46.75 -19.48
CA SER A 111 -19.66 45.66 -18.86
C SER A 111 -19.95 44.54 -19.86
N ALA A 112 -20.07 44.86 -21.15
CA ALA A 112 -20.25 43.87 -22.21
C ALA A 112 -19.04 42.94 -22.32
N THR A 113 -17.82 43.49 -22.33
CA THR A 113 -16.58 42.69 -22.33
C THR A 113 -16.42 41.89 -21.04
N ALA A 114 -16.77 42.47 -19.89
CA ALA A 114 -16.73 41.77 -18.61
C ALA A 114 -17.72 40.59 -18.55
N GLU A 115 -18.96 40.79 -19.02
CA GLU A 115 -19.98 39.76 -19.08
C GLU A 115 -19.57 38.60 -20.00
N GLU A 116 -18.99 38.88 -21.17
CA GLU A 116 -18.57 37.81 -22.08
C GLU A 116 -17.39 37.00 -21.52
N ARG A 117 -16.47 37.65 -20.79
CA ARG A 117 -15.42 36.95 -20.02
C ARG A 117 -16.02 36.06 -18.94
N ILE A 118 -17.00 36.56 -18.18
CA ILE A 118 -17.70 35.77 -17.16
C ILE A 118 -18.42 34.58 -17.80
N ARG A 119 -19.14 34.78 -18.90
CA ARG A 119 -19.81 33.69 -19.63
C ARG A 119 -18.82 32.65 -20.11
N THR A 120 -17.69 33.08 -20.66
CA THR A 120 -16.62 32.19 -21.14
C THR A 120 -16.03 31.37 -20.00
N VAL A 121 -15.65 32.02 -18.89
CA VAL A 121 -15.09 31.33 -17.71
C VAL A 121 -16.13 30.39 -17.10
N THR A 122 -17.40 30.79 -17.05
CA THR A 122 -18.50 29.96 -16.52
C THR A 122 -18.70 28.71 -17.37
N ARG A 123 -18.71 28.83 -18.70
CA ARG A 123 -18.79 27.68 -19.61
C ARG A 123 -17.58 26.75 -19.44
N ALA A 124 -16.37 27.30 -19.38
CA ALA A 124 -15.15 26.51 -19.17
C ALA A 124 -15.11 25.84 -17.79
N ALA A 125 -15.68 26.47 -16.76
CA ALA A 125 -15.82 25.87 -15.43
C ALA A 125 -16.83 24.72 -15.46
N ALA A 126 -18.00 24.92 -16.07
CA ALA A 126 -19.01 23.87 -16.21
C ALA A 126 -18.49 22.65 -16.98
N GLN A 127 -17.73 22.88 -18.06
CA GLN A 127 -17.08 21.80 -18.82
C GLN A 127 -16.08 21.02 -17.95
N ARG A 128 -15.21 21.70 -17.20
CA ARG A 128 -14.25 21.05 -16.30
C ARG A 128 -14.92 20.24 -15.20
N THR A 129 -16.03 20.73 -14.64
CA THR A 129 -16.82 19.98 -13.65
C THR A 129 -17.40 18.72 -14.26
N LEU A 130 -18.02 18.83 -15.43
CA LEU A 130 -18.62 17.70 -16.13
C LEU A 130 -17.58 16.64 -16.53
N GLU A 131 -16.40 17.05 -16.98
CA GLU A 131 -15.28 16.14 -17.24
C GLU A 131 -14.74 15.49 -15.97
N ALA A 132 -14.73 16.20 -14.84
CA ALA A 132 -14.35 15.62 -13.57
C ALA A 132 -15.38 14.58 -13.11
N GLU A 133 -16.67 14.88 -13.20
CA GLU A 133 -17.77 13.97 -12.87
C GLU A 133 -17.75 12.69 -13.73
N ARG A 134 -17.50 12.83 -15.04
CA ARG A 134 -17.33 11.65 -15.92
C ARG A 134 -16.16 10.78 -15.50
N ARG A 135 -15.02 11.39 -15.14
CA ARG A 135 -13.84 10.64 -14.68
C ARG A 135 -14.10 9.96 -13.34
N THR A 136 -14.82 10.59 -12.42
CA THR A 136 -15.17 9.96 -11.14
C THR A 136 -16.16 8.81 -11.35
N ALA A 137 -17.18 8.99 -12.19
CA ALA A 137 -18.14 7.92 -12.49
C ALA A 137 -17.46 6.68 -13.12
N LEU A 138 -16.56 6.88 -14.09
CA LEU A 138 -15.78 5.79 -14.68
C LEU A 138 -14.84 5.12 -13.66
N ALA A 139 -14.28 5.90 -12.73
CA ALA A 139 -13.42 5.35 -11.68
C ALA A 139 -14.22 4.54 -10.65
N GLU A 140 -15.44 4.97 -10.32
CA GLU A 140 -16.37 4.24 -9.45
C GLU A 140 -16.81 2.92 -10.10
N GLU A 141 -17.22 2.95 -11.37
CA GLU A 141 -17.57 1.73 -12.11
C GLU A 141 -16.39 0.74 -12.18
N ALA A 142 -15.18 1.24 -12.46
CA ALA A 142 -13.99 0.41 -12.46
C ALA A 142 -13.67 -0.17 -11.07
N ALA A 143 -13.92 0.58 -9.99
CA ALA A 143 -13.75 0.10 -8.63
C ALA A 143 -14.77 -0.98 -8.28
N ASP A 144 -16.04 -0.80 -8.64
CA ASP A 144 -17.09 -1.80 -8.42
C ASP A 144 -16.82 -3.10 -9.17
N MET A 145 -16.36 -3.00 -10.42
CA MET A 145 -15.92 -4.15 -11.20
C MET A 145 -14.73 -4.87 -10.54
N ALA A 146 -13.75 -4.12 -10.02
CA ALA A 146 -12.59 -4.71 -9.35
C ALA A 146 -12.99 -5.40 -8.04
N VAL A 147 -13.94 -4.85 -7.27
CA VAL A 147 -14.49 -5.49 -6.07
C VAL A 147 -15.23 -6.78 -6.44
N ALA A 148 -16.08 -6.75 -7.47
CA ALA A 148 -16.80 -7.94 -7.92
C ALA A 148 -15.83 -9.06 -8.37
N GLN A 149 -14.76 -8.70 -9.10
CA GLN A 149 -13.72 -9.66 -9.49
C GLN A 149 -12.98 -10.23 -8.27
N LEU A 150 -12.70 -9.40 -7.27
CA LEU A 150 -12.06 -9.83 -6.03
C LEU A 150 -12.94 -10.83 -5.27
N ASP A 151 -14.25 -10.58 -5.19
CA ASP A 151 -15.18 -11.47 -4.49
C ASP A 151 -15.32 -12.82 -5.19
N VAL A 152 -15.36 -12.83 -6.53
CA VAL A 152 -15.31 -14.08 -7.31
C VAL A 152 -14.00 -14.84 -7.06
N ALA A 153 -12.86 -14.13 -7.04
CA ALA A 153 -11.56 -14.75 -6.78
C ALA A 153 -11.47 -15.33 -5.35
N LYS A 154 -12.00 -14.62 -4.35
CA LYS A 154 -12.08 -15.11 -2.97
C LYS A 154 -12.91 -16.37 -2.86
N HIS A 155 -14.11 -16.38 -3.47
CA HIS A 155 -14.99 -17.54 -3.42
C HIS A 155 -14.33 -18.77 -4.06
N ARG A 156 -13.64 -18.61 -5.19
CA ARG A 156 -12.88 -19.71 -5.81
C ARG A 156 -11.75 -20.21 -4.91
N PHE A 157 -11.05 -19.29 -4.27
CA PHE A 157 -9.97 -19.66 -3.34
C PHE A 157 -10.51 -20.42 -2.12
N GLU A 158 -11.65 -20.00 -1.57
CA GLU A 158 -12.31 -20.71 -0.47
C GLU A 158 -12.72 -22.14 -0.88
N GLU A 159 -13.31 -22.30 -2.07
CA GLU A 159 -13.64 -23.62 -2.64
C GLU A 159 -12.41 -24.51 -2.82
N GLU A 160 -11.31 -23.96 -3.36
CA GLU A 160 -10.06 -24.69 -3.53
C GLU A 160 -9.43 -25.08 -2.20
N VAL A 161 -9.45 -24.20 -1.20
CA VAL A 161 -8.97 -24.48 0.15
C VAL A 161 -9.78 -25.60 0.80
N ASP A 162 -11.10 -25.56 0.68
CA ASP A 162 -11.95 -26.60 1.24
C ASP A 162 -11.77 -27.95 0.53
N LYS A 163 -11.57 -27.93 -0.80
CA LYS A 163 -11.21 -29.13 -1.55
C LYS A 163 -9.87 -29.71 -1.08
N ILE A 164 -8.83 -28.88 -0.94
CA ILE A 164 -7.51 -29.32 -0.44
C ILE A 164 -7.64 -29.90 0.97
N ARG A 165 -8.43 -29.28 1.85
CA ARG A 165 -8.68 -29.79 3.21
C ARG A 165 -9.34 -31.16 3.18
N GLN A 166 -10.34 -31.36 2.33
CA GLN A 166 -11.02 -32.65 2.17
C GLN A 166 -10.06 -33.72 1.63
N GLU A 167 -9.29 -33.40 0.59
CA GLU A 167 -8.29 -34.31 0.01
C GLU A 167 -7.21 -34.68 1.04
N ALA A 168 -6.71 -33.71 1.80
CA ALA A 168 -5.74 -33.98 2.85
C ALA A 168 -6.33 -34.85 3.98
N ALA A 169 -7.58 -34.60 4.38
CA ALA A 169 -8.26 -35.42 5.38
C ALA A 169 -8.41 -36.87 4.90
N GLN A 170 -8.76 -37.07 3.62
CA GLN A 170 -8.84 -38.40 3.02
C GLN A 170 -7.48 -39.09 3.00
N GLN A 171 -6.43 -38.40 2.56
CA GLN A 171 -5.07 -38.95 2.56
C GLN A 171 -4.61 -39.36 3.95
N VAL A 172 -4.90 -38.56 4.97
CA VAL A 172 -4.57 -38.90 6.37
C VAL A 172 -5.35 -40.13 6.84
N ALA A 173 -6.62 -40.26 6.46
CA ALA A 173 -7.42 -41.44 6.77
C ALA A 173 -6.88 -42.71 6.09
N ASP A 174 -6.51 -42.61 4.81
CA ASP A 174 -5.93 -43.72 4.04
C ASP A 174 -4.57 -44.16 4.63
N LEU A 175 -3.72 -43.19 5.01
CA LEU A 175 -2.45 -43.48 5.68
C LEU A 175 -2.64 -44.13 7.06
N ALA A 176 -3.63 -43.69 7.82
CA ALA A 176 -3.98 -44.29 9.11
C ALA A 176 -4.46 -45.74 8.92
N PHE A 177 -5.25 -46.00 7.88
CA PHE A 177 -5.69 -47.35 7.53
C PHE A 177 -4.52 -48.27 7.17
N VAL A 178 -3.63 -47.82 6.26
CA VAL A 178 -2.44 -48.59 5.87
C VAL A 178 -1.53 -48.87 7.06
N ARG A 179 -1.36 -47.88 7.95
CA ARG A 179 -0.58 -48.07 9.18
C ARG A 179 -1.18 -49.16 10.07
N ALA A 180 -2.50 -49.15 10.28
CA ALA A 180 -3.17 -50.17 11.06
C ALA A 180 -3.04 -51.57 10.42
N GLU A 181 -3.11 -51.66 9.09
CA GLU A 181 -2.85 -52.93 8.40
C GLU A 181 -1.42 -53.42 8.58
N LEU A 182 -0.42 -52.53 8.46
CA LEU A 182 0.97 -52.87 8.69
C LEU A 182 1.23 -53.35 10.12
N GLU A 183 0.58 -52.75 11.12
CA GLU A 183 0.64 -53.20 12.51
C GLU A 183 0.06 -54.63 12.65
N ARG A 184 -1.09 -54.92 12.05
CA ARG A 184 -1.64 -56.29 11.99
C ARG A 184 -0.70 -57.28 11.30
N TYR A 185 -0.07 -56.87 10.19
CA TYR A 185 0.90 -57.73 9.49
C TYR A 185 2.10 -58.02 10.38
N ARG A 186 2.63 -57.03 11.11
CA ARG A 186 3.73 -57.21 12.07
C ARG A 186 3.34 -58.18 13.17
N GLU A 187 2.15 -58.07 13.74
CA GLU A 187 1.65 -59.00 14.76
C GLU A 187 1.56 -60.44 14.23
N ARG A 188 1.02 -60.62 13.02
CA ARG A 188 0.95 -61.96 12.40
C ARG A 188 2.34 -62.54 12.14
N VAL A 189 3.30 -61.72 11.70
CA VAL A 189 4.68 -62.17 11.49
C VAL A 189 5.30 -62.60 12.82
N ALA A 190 5.15 -61.81 13.89
CA ALA A 190 5.65 -62.17 15.21
C ALA A 190 5.03 -63.49 15.73
N GLN A 191 3.74 -63.71 15.51
CA GLN A 191 3.08 -64.98 15.85
C GLN A 191 3.63 -66.16 15.03
N LEU A 192 3.91 -65.96 13.74
CA LEU A 192 4.50 -67.00 12.89
C LEU A 192 5.94 -67.31 13.30
N GLU A 193 6.73 -66.30 13.65
CA GLU A 193 8.09 -66.46 14.18
C GLU A 193 8.08 -67.28 15.48
N GLN A 194 7.21 -66.93 16.43
CA GLN A 194 7.06 -67.70 17.67
C GLN A 194 6.66 -69.16 17.41
N ARG A 195 5.75 -69.41 16.46
CA ARG A 195 5.37 -70.77 16.08
C ARG A 195 6.52 -71.53 15.41
N LEU A 196 7.33 -70.86 14.59
CA LEU A 196 8.50 -71.47 13.97
C LEU A 196 9.56 -71.86 15.00
N ASP A 197 9.78 -71.00 16.01
CA ASP A 197 10.70 -71.30 17.09
C ASP A 197 10.21 -72.48 17.94
N GLY A 198 8.90 -72.54 18.24
CA GLY A 198 8.30 -73.71 18.90
C GLY A 198 8.52 -75.02 18.11
N VAL A 199 8.28 -75.00 16.79
CA VAL A 199 8.53 -76.17 15.93
C VAL A 199 10.02 -76.56 15.88
N ARG A 200 10.94 -75.58 15.93
CA ARG A 200 12.38 -75.86 16.01
C ARG A 200 12.75 -76.53 17.32
N GLU A 201 12.23 -76.04 18.43
CA GLU A 201 12.43 -76.63 19.76
C GLU A 201 11.88 -78.06 19.84
N GLU A 202 10.67 -78.30 19.33
CA GLU A 202 10.06 -79.63 19.24
C GLU A 202 10.91 -80.58 18.38
N ALA A 203 11.39 -80.11 17.23
CA ALA A 203 12.26 -80.90 16.36
C ALA A 203 13.61 -81.24 17.03
N ASP A 204 14.17 -80.31 17.80
CA ASP A 204 15.39 -80.53 18.59
C ASP A 204 15.16 -81.50 19.75
N ALA A 205 14.05 -81.38 20.47
CA ALA A 205 13.65 -82.33 21.51
C ALA A 205 13.52 -83.75 20.93
N ALA A 206 12.79 -83.91 19.83
CA ALA A 206 12.64 -85.20 19.14
C ALA A 206 13.97 -85.74 18.60
N ARG A 207 14.92 -84.88 18.20
CA ARG A 207 16.29 -85.31 17.86
C ARG A 207 17.04 -85.84 19.08
N ARG A 208 16.94 -85.16 20.23
CA ARG A 208 17.58 -85.60 21.50
C ARG A 208 17.02 -86.93 21.97
N GLU A 209 15.70 -87.08 22.05
CA GLU A 209 15.04 -88.34 22.43
C GLU A 209 15.43 -89.51 21.52
N ARG A 210 15.48 -89.29 20.20
CA ARG A 210 15.96 -90.32 19.25
C ARG A 210 17.42 -90.70 19.50
N SER A 211 18.27 -89.74 19.86
CA SER A 211 19.67 -90.03 20.18
C SER A 211 19.83 -90.79 21.50
N GLU A 212 19.00 -90.48 22.50
CA GLU A 212 19.01 -91.17 23.81
C GLU A 212 18.51 -92.61 23.68
N THR A 213 17.39 -92.81 22.98
CA THR A 213 16.86 -94.15 22.68
C THR A 213 17.85 -94.99 21.87
N ALA A 214 18.56 -94.40 20.90
CA ALA A 214 19.64 -95.06 20.17
C ALA A 214 20.80 -95.48 21.09
N ARG A 215 21.25 -94.59 21.98
CA ARG A 215 22.32 -94.91 22.97
C ARG A 215 21.89 -96.02 23.93
N GLN A 216 20.66 -95.98 24.43
CA GLN A 216 20.12 -97.04 25.29
C GLN A 216 20.10 -98.38 24.56
N ALA A 217 19.66 -98.41 23.30
CA ALA A 217 19.68 -99.62 22.48
C ALA A 217 21.09 -100.18 22.25
N GLU A 218 22.10 -99.33 22.04
CA GLU A 218 23.51 -99.74 21.95
C GLU A 218 24.04 -100.32 23.26
N GLN A 219 23.75 -99.67 24.40
CA GLN A 219 24.15 -100.16 25.72
C GLN A 219 23.55 -101.54 26.01
N HIS A 220 22.27 -101.76 25.67
CA HIS A 220 21.63 -103.06 25.81
C HIS A 220 22.26 -104.14 24.91
N ARG A 221 22.77 -103.79 23.72
CA ARG A 221 23.48 -104.74 22.85
C ARG A 221 24.87 -105.10 23.35
N CYS A 222 25.58 -104.19 24.02
CA CYS A 222 26.92 -104.46 24.56
C CYS A 222 26.90 -105.20 25.90
N ALA A 223 25.76 -105.22 26.60
CA ALA A 223 25.59 -105.88 27.90
C ALA A 223 25.06 -107.33 27.81
N ALA A 224 24.69 -107.80 26.62
CA ALA A 224 24.24 -109.17 26.33
C ALA A 224 25.36 -109.99 25.67
#